data_AF-B8GN99-F1
#
_entry.id   AF-B8GN99-F1
#
_cell.length_a   1.000
_cell.length_b   1.000
_cell.length_c   1.000
_cell.angle_alpha   90.00
_cell.angle_beta   90.00
_cell.angle_gamma   90.00
#
_symmetry.space_group_name_H-M   'P 1'
#
loop_
_entity.id
_entity.type
_entity.pdbx_description
1 polymer ?
#
loop_
_entity_poly.entity_id
_entity_poly.type
_entity_poly.pdbx_seq_one_letter_code
_entity_poly.pdbx_strand_id
1 'polypeptide(L)' 'MAITPAAGFALNGIQRGMEGLQRNAADIASADRLNGEATTSVVEPLVGQIQNSTQIEASVKVLQAENRMLGALLDVKA' A
#
# COMPACT_ATOMS: atom_id res chain seq x y z
N MET A 1 -17.52 -5.53 -15.33
CA MET A 1 -17.12 -4.79 -14.11
C MET A 1 -16.40 -3.54 -14.56
N ALA A 2 -17.06 -2.39 -14.54
CA ALA A 2 -16.35 -1.13 -14.80
C ALA A 2 -15.42 -0.89 -13.62
N ILE A 3 -14.12 -0.79 -13.86
CA ILE A 3 -13.19 -0.24 -12.88
C ILE A 3 -13.65 1.20 -12.66
N THR A 4 -14.27 1.49 -11.52
CA THR A 4 -14.59 2.89 -11.23
C THR A 4 -13.27 3.64 -11.05
N PRO A 5 -13.24 4.97 -11.28
CA PRO A 5 -12.05 5.76 -11.02
C PRO A 5 -11.50 5.54 -9.60
N ALA A 6 -12.37 5.36 -8.59
CA ALA A 6 -11.99 5.07 -7.21
C ALA A 6 -11.23 3.74 -7.09
N ALA A 7 -11.72 2.66 -7.71
CA ALA A 7 -11.00 1.38 -7.77
C ALA A 7 -9.64 1.52 -8.45
N GLY A 8 -9.56 2.29 -9.54
CA GLY A 8 -8.30 2.55 -10.25
C GLY A 8 -7.26 3.24 -9.37
N PHE A 9 -7.65 4.31 -8.65
CA PHE A 9 -6.76 5.00 -7.71
C PHE A 9 -6.35 4.11 -6.54
N ALA A 10 -7.29 3.32 -6.00
CA ALA A 10 -7.00 2.40 -4.92
C ALA A 10 -5.99 1.32 -5.33
N LEU A 11 -6.18 0.67 -6.48
CA LEU A 11 -5.25 -0.32 -7.01
C LEU A 11 -3.87 0.28 -7.27
N ASN A 12 -3.80 1.49 -7.81
CA ASN A 12 -2.52 2.18 -8.00
C ASN A 12 -1.84 2.50 -6.66
N GLY A 13 -2.60 2.92 -5.65
CA GLY A 13 -2.08 3.13 -4.29
C GLY A 13 -1.54 1.86 -3.65
N ILE A 14 -2.23 0.73 -3.82
CA ILE A 14 -1.74 -0.59 -3.37
C ILE A 14 -0.44 -0.94 -4.08
N GLN A 15 -0.39 -0.82 -5.41
CA GLN A 15 0.80 -1.15 -6.19
C GLN A 15 2.01 -0.31 -5.75
N ARG A 16 1.85 1.02 -5.64
CA ARG A 16 2.94 1.90 -5.19
C ARG A 16 3.38 1.59 -3.76
N GLY A 17 2.43 1.34 -2.87
CA GLY A 17 2.73 0.95 -1.49
C GLY A 17 3.51 -0.37 -1.42
N MET A 18 3.15 -1.37 -2.23
CA MET A 18 3.87 -2.64 -2.29
C MET A 18 5.29 -2.48 -2.83
N GLU A 19 5.46 -1.69 -3.90
CA GLU A 19 6.79 -1.37 -4.43
C GLU A 19 7.66 -0.65 -3.39
N GLY A 20 7.09 0.31 -2.67
CA GLY A 20 7.76 1.02 -1.58
C GLY A 20 8.12 0.11 -0.41
N LEU A 21 7.21 -0.79 0.01
CA LEU A 21 7.49 -1.81 1.02
C LEU A 21 8.67 -2.69 0.61
N GLN A 22 8.69 -3.15 -0.65
CA GLN A 22 9.75 -4.01 -1.16
C GLN A 22 11.11 -3.31 -1.16
N ARG A 23 11.15 -2.04 -1.62
CA ARG A 23 12.39 -1.24 -1.60
C ARG A 23 12.90 -1.06 -0.17
N ASN A 24 12.04 -0.62 0.74
CA ASN A 24 12.43 -0.39 2.14
C ASN A 24 12.88 -1.70 2.83
N ALA A 25 12.20 -2.82 2.55
CA ALA A 25 12.60 -4.12 3.07
C ALA A 25 13.96 -4.56 2.52
N ALA A 26 14.23 -4.35 1.24
CA ALA A 26 15.53 -4.63 0.65
C ALA A 26 16.64 -3.77 1.26
N ASP A 27 16.36 -2.48 1.50
CA ASP A 27 17.31 -1.57 2.16
C ASP A 27 17.57 -1.96 3.62
N ILE A 28 16.55 -2.40 4.36
CA ILE A 28 16.69 -2.87 5.75
C ILE A 28 17.52 -4.15 5.80
N ALA A 29 17.29 -5.07 4.86
CA ALA A 29 17.96 -6.37 4.78
C ALA A 29 19.28 -6.34 3.99
N SER A 30 19.77 -5.16 3.58
CA SER A 30 20.93 -5.05 2.72
C SER A 30 22.22 -5.51 3.43
N ALA A 31 23.15 -6.07 2.64
CA ALA A 31 24.44 -6.50 3.15
C ALA A 31 25.22 -5.35 3.81
N ASP A 32 25.17 -4.16 3.22
CA ASP A 32 25.80 -2.95 3.78
C ASP A 32 25.30 -2.65 5.20
N ARG A 33 24.00 -2.83 5.47
CA ARG A 33 23.45 -2.65 6.83
C ARG A 33 23.84 -3.77 7.77
N LEU A 34 23.82 -5.02 7.29
CA LEU A 34 24.16 -6.20 8.09
C LEU A 34 25.66 -6.23 8.49
N ASN A 35 26.53 -5.73 7.61
CA ASN A 35 27.97 -5.65 7.84
C ASN A 35 28.39 -4.37 8.58
N GLY A 36 27.45 -3.46 8.88
CA GLY A 36 27.72 -2.19 9.55
C GLY A 36 28.40 -1.13 8.68
N GLU A 37 28.36 -1.30 7.35
CA GLU A 37 28.97 -0.42 6.35
C GLU A 37 28.01 0.68 5.86
N ALA A 38 26.73 0.57 6.19
CA ALA A 38 25.71 1.55 5.82
C ALA A 38 25.94 2.92 6.48
N THR A 39 26.03 3.96 5.65
CA THR A 39 26.23 5.36 6.07
C THR A 39 24.93 6.06 6.47
N THR A 40 23.78 5.51 6.07
CA THR A 40 22.44 6.07 6.31
C THR A 40 21.69 5.36 7.43
N SER A 41 20.92 6.10 8.23
CA SER A 41 20.11 5.54 9.32
C SER A 41 19.09 4.50 8.84
N VAL A 42 18.78 3.51 9.69
CA VAL A 42 17.73 2.49 9.44
C VAL A 42 16.34 3.02 9.78
N VAL A 43 16.26 4.14 10.49
CA VAL A 43 14.98 4.77 10.88
C VAL A 43 14.16 5.16 9.64
N GLU A 44 14.81 5.71 8.61
CA GLU A 44 14.14 6.16 7.40
C GLU A 44 13.41 5.03 6.65
N PRO A 45 14.05 3.90 6.28
CA PRO A 45 13.34 2.82 5.60
C PRO A 45 12.30 2.15 6.51
N LEU A 46 12.49 2.11 7.84
CA LEU A 46 11.48 1.59 8.78
C LEU A 46 10.23 2.47 8.83
N VAL A 47 10.39 3.79 8.95
CA VAL A 47 9.26 4.73 8.92
C VAL A 47 8.57 4.69 7.57
N GLY A 48 9.34 4.65 6.48
CA GLY A 48 8.79 4.46 5.14
C GLY A 48 8.02 3.15 5.02
N GLN A 49 8.46 2.06 5.66
CA GLN A 49 7.77 0.77 5.62
C GLN A 49 6.38 0.87 6.27
N ILE A 50 6.28 1.56 7.42
CA ILE A 50 5.01 1.83 8.10
C ILE A 50 4.09 2.70 7.22
N GLN A 51 4.64 3.75 6.60
CA GLN A 51 3.87 4.63 5.70
C GLN A 51 3.32 3.86 4.50
N ASN A 52 4.13 3.02 3.87
CA ASN A 52 3.72 2.21 2.74
C ASN A 52 2.65 1.17 3.13
N SER A 53 2.78 0.53 4.31
CA SER A 53 1.73 -0.36 4.84
C SER A 53 0.41 0.38 5.05
N THR A 54 0.48 1.56 5.66
CA THR A 54 -0.69 2.42 5.91
C THR A 54 -1.37 2.84 4.61
N GLN A 55 -0.60 3.15 3.57
CA GLN A 55 -1.12 3.48 2.24
C GLN A 55 -1.86 2.30 1.61
N ILE A 56 -1.32 1.08 1.69
CA ILE A 56 -1.98 -0.13 1.20
C ILE A 56 -3.30 -0.34 1.94
N GLU A 57 -3.29 -0.28 3.27
CA GLU A 57 -4.49 -0.45 4.09
C GLU A 57 -5.57 0.58 3.77
N ALA A 58 -5.19 1.85 3.59
CA ALA A 58 -6.11 2.91 3.20
C ALA A 58 -6.73 2.62 1.82
N SER A 59 -5.92 2.22 0.84
CA SER A 59 -6.40 1.86 -0.49
C SER A 59 -7.32 0.62 -0.47
N VAL A 60 -7.03 -0.38 0.36
CA VAL A 60 -7.91 -1.55 0.56
C VAL A 60 -9.26 -1.10 1.15
N LYS A 61 -9.26 -0.19 2.13
CA LYS A 61 -10.51 0.36 2.70
C LYS A 61 -11.36 1.09 1.64
N VAL A 62 -10.74 1.78 0.69
CA VAL A 62 -11.45 2.41 -0.44
C VAL A 62 -12.16 1.34 -1.29
N LEU A 63 -11.47 0.26 -1.67
CA LEU A 63 -12.09 -0.84 -2.43
C LEU A 63 -13.24 -1.50 -1.67
N GLN A 64 -13.09 -1.69 -0.35
CA GLN A 64 -14.16 -2.23 0.48
C GLN A 64 -15.37 -1.29 0.54
N ALA A 65 -15.15 0.02 0.66
CA ALA A 65 -16.23 1.01 0.68
C ALA A 65 -16.97 1.04 -0.66
N GLU A 66 -16.25 1.00 -1.77
CA GLU A 66 -16.83 0.91 -3.10
C GLU A 66 -17.68 -0.36 -3.28
N ASN A 67 -17.15 -1.52 -2.88
CA ASN A 67 -17.88 -2.78 -2.94
C ASN A 67 -19.17 -2.74 -2.11
N ARG A 68 -19.13 -2.15 -0.91
CA ARG A 68 -20.33 -1.95 -0.08
C ARG A 68 -21.34 -1.02 -0.75
N MET A 69 -20.90 0.09 -1.36
CA MET A 69 -21.81 1.00 -2.06
C MET A 69 -22.49 0.33 -3.25
N LEU A 70 -21.72 -0.39 -4.08
CA LEU A 70 -22.28 -1.13 -5.21
C LEU A 70 -23.27 -2.20 -4.74
N GLY A 71 -22.92 -2.94 -3.69
CA GLY A 71 -23.82 -3.93 -3.08
C GLY A 71 -25.13 -3.30 -2.58
N ALA A 72 -25.05 -2.19 -1.85
CA ALA A 72 -26.23 -1.47 -1.37
C ALA A 72 -27.12 -0.95 -2.51
N LEU A 73 -26.52 -0.45 -3.60
CA LEU A 73 -27.28 -0.01 -4.78
C LEU A 73 -28.00 -1.17 -5.50
N LEU A 74 -27.39 -2.35 -5.52
CA LEU A 74 -28.01 -3.54 -6.09
C LEU A 74 -29.16 -4.04 -5.22
N ASP A 75 -28.98 -4.05 -3.90
CA ASP A 75 -30.00 -4.48 -2.94
C ASP A 75 -31.25 -3.59 -2.98
N VAL A 76 -31.09 -2.27 -3.12
CA VAL A 76 -32.21 -1.32 -3.28
C VAL A 76 -33.04 -1.56 -4.56
N LYS A 77 -32.43 -2.16 -5.60
CA LYS A 77 -33.10 -2.45 -6.88
C LYS A 77 -33.72 -3.85 -6.96
N ALA A 78 -33.40 -4.74 -6.02
CA ALA A 78 -33.95 -6.09 -5.94
C ALA A 78 -35.35 -6.08 -5.28
#